data_AF-A0A1P9X0G5-F1
#
_entry.id   AF-A0A1P9X0G5-F1
#
_cell.length_a   1.000
_cell.length_b   1.000
_cell.length_c   1.000
_cell.angle_alpha   90.00
_cell.angle_beta   90.00
_cell.angle_gamma   90.00
#
_symmetry.space_group_name_H-M   'P 1'
#
loop_
_entity.id
_entity.type
_entity.pdbx_description
1 polymer ?
#
loop_
_entity_poly.entity_id
_entity_poly.type
_entity_poly.pdbx_seq_one_letter_code
_entity_poly.pdbx_strand_id
1 'polypeptide(L)'
;MYFPTVSPSPLVHEDFGVWAPVDHQRIISLLTMGLGVLYYREKRIRLEPLPETMLDEAKVSQVPDVLLRDPETDETLVIIEICKTTGQTGDLRKVIQLIDEGIYGIREGFVYNYKTQHWLRYRLGDGGQTTESSFSEVLNLDLNQFL
;
A
#
# COMPACT_ATOMS: atom_id res chain seq x y z
N MET A 1 33.81 -44.19 -2.27
CA MET A 1 32.90 -43.17 -1.71
C MET A 1 31.70 -43.07 -2.63
N TYR A 2 30.54 -43.56 -2.20
CA TYR A 2 29.29 -43.48 -2.96
C TYR A 2 28.60 -42.16 -2.58
N PHE A 3 28.32 -41.31 -3.56
CA PHE A 3 27.54 -40.09 -3.34
C PHE A 3 26.11 -40.35 -3.84
N PRO A 4 25.07 -40.29 -2.98
CA PRO A 4 23.71 -40.48 -3.44
C PRO A 4 23.30 -39.27 -4.30
N THR A 5 22.72 -39.53 -5.47
CA THR A 5 22.07 -38.51 -6.28
C THR A 5 20.77 -38.09 -5.61
N VAL A 6 20.73 -36.86 -5.11
CA VAL A 6 19.50 -36.24 -4.63
C VAL A 6 18.65 -35.90 -5.84
N SER A 7 17.57 -36.66 -6.06
CA SER A 7 16.52 -36.27 -6.98
C SER A 7 15.87 -34.99 -6.46
N PRO A 8 15.77 -33.91 -7.25
CA PRO A 8 15.06 -32.71 -6.80
C PRO A 8 13.58 -33.05 -6.66
N SER A 9 13.07 -32.93 -5.43
CA SER A 9 11.64 -32.98 -5.14
C SER A 9 10.95 -31.80 -5.85
N PRO A 10 9.77 -31.98 -6.47
CA PRO A 10 9.03 -30.92 -7.16
C PRO A 10 8.31 -29.97 -6.18
N LEU A 11 8.67 -29.98 -4.90
CA LEU A 11 8.26 -28.97 -3.94
C LEU A 11 9.13 -27.74 -4.14
N VAL A 12 8.87 -27.03 -5.24
CA VAL A 12 9.34 -25.66 -5.47
C VAL A 12 8.92 -24.84 -4.24
N HIS A 13 9.94 -24.32 -3.58
CA HIS A 13 9.89 -23.52 -2.36
C HIS A 13 8.71 -22.53 -2.34
N GLU A 14 7.69 -22.83 -1.54
CA GLU A 14 7.07 -21.76 -0.77
C GLU A 14 8.16 -21.27 0.19
N ASP A 15 8.86 -20.20 -0.20
CA ASP A 15 9.79 -19.51 0.67
C ASP A 15 9.07 -19.20 1.98
N PHE A 16 9.51 -19.87 3.05
CA PHE A 16 8.98 -19.75 4.39
C PHE A 16 8.74 -18.27 4.72
N GLY A 17 7.52 -17.93 5.15
CA GLY A 17 7.06 -16.58 5.48
C GLY A 17 7.81 -15.85 6.61
N VAL A 18 9.03 -16.27 6.94
CA VAL A 18 9.96 -15.66 7.90
C VAL A 18 10.35 -14.25 7.47
N TRP A 19 10.50 -14.01 6.16
CA TRP A 19 10.89 -12.69 5.61
C TRP A 19 9.72 -11.76 5.31
N ALA A 20 8.47 -12.24 5.43
CA ALA A 20 7.28 -11.45 5.13
C ALA A 20 7.24 -10.08 5.84
N PRO A 21 7.68 -9.95 7.11
CA PRO A 21 7.76 -8.64 7.77
C PRO A 21 8.80 -7.70 7.13
N VAL A 22 9.94 -8.22 6.69
CA VAL A 22 11.02 -7.42 6.09
C VAL A 22 10.63 -6.94 4.69
N ASP A 23 10.05 -7.82 3.87
CA ASP A 23 9.59 -7.45 2.52
C ASP A 23 8.50 -6.38 2.59
N HIS A 24 7.52 -6.54 3.50
CA HIS A 24 6.44 -5.58 3.73
C HIS A 24 6.99 -4.20 4.12
N GLN A 25 7.86 -4.15 5.13
CA GLN A 25 8.48 -2.91 5.61
C GLN A 25 9.42 -2.26 4.58
N ARG A 26 10.06 -3.05 3.72
CA ARG A 26 10.84 -2.52 2.60
C ARG A 26 9.98 -1.70 1.64
N ILE A 27 8.78 -2.19 1.30
CA ILE A 27 7.87 -1.47 0.41
C ILE A 27 7.37 -0.17 1.06
N ILE A 28 7.01 -0.19 2.35
CA ILE A 28 6.65 1.03 3.11
C ILE A 28 7.78 2.05 3.02
N SER A 29 9.02 1.62 3.28
CA SER A 29 10.20 2.48 3.25
C SER A 29 10.44 3.11 1.87
N LEU A 30 10.33 2.33 0.79
CA LEU A 30 10.51 2.79 -0.58
C LEU A 30 9.47 3.85 -0.97
N LEU A 31 8.19 3.57 -0.73
CA LEU A 31 7.10 4.50 -1.00
C LEU A 31 7.25 5.79 -0.20
N THR A 32 7.49 5.68 1.12
CA THR A 32 7.62 6.83 2.02
C THR A 32 8.81 7.70 1.63
N MET A 33 9.95 7.10 1.29
CA MET A 33 11.13 7.85 0.84
C MET A 33 10.87 8.56 -0.50
N GLY A 34 10.33 7.84 -1.49
CA GLY A 34 10.06 8.38 -2.82
C GLY A 34 9.06 9.54 -2.78
N LEU A 35 7.93 9.34 -2.12
CA LEU A 35 6.91 10.38 -1.92
C LEU A 35 7.46 11.51 -1.03
N GLY A 36 8.23 11.19 0.00
CA GLY A 36 8.82 12.16 0.93
C GLY A 36 9.78 13.10 0.22
N VAL A 37 10.56 12.61 -0.75
CA VAL A 37 11.40 13.47 -1.62
C VAL A 37 10.53 14.46 -2.39
N LEU A 38 9.41 14.00 -2.98
CA LEU A 38 8.51 14.87 -3.74
C LEU A 38 7.85 15.94 -2.86
N TYR A 39 7.49 15.60 -1.62
CA TYR A 39 6.83 16.51 -0.68
C TYR A 39 7.80 17.45 0.05
N TYR A 40 8.81 16.92 0.74
CA TYR A 40 9.68 17.72 1.61
C TYR A 40 10.73 18.51 0.83
N ARG A 41 11.32 17.91 -0.20
CA ARG A 41 12.46 18.49 -0.93
C ARG A 41 12.03 19.20 -2.20
N GLU A 42 11.25 18.53 -3.04
CA GLU A 42 10.95 19.03 -4.38
C GLU A 42 9.67 19.87 -4.46
N LYS A 43 8.81 19.80 -3.44
CA LYS A 43 7.53 20.53 -3.36
C LYS A 43 6.64 20.29 -4.59
N ARG A 44 6.69 19.07 -5.13
CA ARG A 44 5.94 18.66 -6.34
C ARG A 44 4.56 18.09 -6.03
N ILE A 45 4.38 17.54 -4.83
CA ILE A 45 3.09 17.12 -4.29
C ILE A 45 2.78 17.92 -3.03
N ARG A 46 1.49 18.06 -2.72
CA ARG A 46 1.01 18.80 -1.54
C ARG A 46 0.70 17.90 -0.35
N LEU A 47 0.57 16.59 -0.59
CA LEU A 47 0.19 15.65 0.43
C LEU A 47 1.45 15.06 1.09
N GLU A 48 1.47 15.08 2.41
CA GLU A 48 2.54 14.55 3.22
C GLU A 48 2.40 13.03 3.36
N PRO A 49 3.41 12.24 2.96
CA PRO A 49 3.40 10.79 3.16
C PRO A 49 3.78 10.46 4.60
N LEU A 50 2.89 9.76 5.29
CA LEU A 50 3.07 9.31 6.67
C LEU A 50 2.98 7.78 6.73
N PRO A 51 4.03 7.07 7.16
CA PRO A 51 3.99 5.62 7.31
C PRO A 51 3.25 5.24 8.60
N GLU A 52 2.48 4.15 8.56
CA GLU A 52 1.87 3.49 9.73
C GLU A 52 1.25 4.47 10.74
N THR A 53 0.51 5.47 10.23
CA THR A 53 -0.07 6.55 11.03
C THR A 53 -1.59 6.37 11.15
N MET A 54 -2.16 6.70 12.31
CA MET A 54 -3.60 6.65 12.54
C MET A 54 -4.34 7.67 11.65
N LEU A 55 -5.50 7.27 11.10
CA LEU A 55 -6.36 8.16 10.30
C LEU A 55 -7.00 9.29 11.11
N ASP A 56 -7.14 9.10 12.41
CA ASP A 56 -7.67 10.08 13.36
C ASP A 56 -6.89 9.96 14.67
N GLU A 57 -6.36 11.09 15.14
CA GLU A 57 -5.53 11.18 16.36
C GLU A 57 -6.38 11.31 17.63
N ALA A 58 -7.64 11.71 17.52
CA ALA A 58 -8.53 11.94 18.67
C ALA A 58 -9.18 10.64 19.19
N LYS A 59 -9.17 9.56 18.40
CA LYS A 59 -9.71 8.24 18.77
C LYS A 59 -8.91 7.12 18.16
N VAL A 60 -9.02 5.92 18.73
CA VAL A 60 -8.47 4.71 18.11
C VAL A 60 -9.09 4.53 16.72
N SER A 61 -8.26 4.59 15.69
CA SER A 61 -8.66 4.55 14.29
C SER A 61 -7.79 3.54 13.52
N GLN A 62 -8.20 3.24 12.28
CA GLN A 62 -7.44 2.35 11.42
C GLN A 62 -6.08 2.99 11.08
N VAL A 63 -5.08 2.13 10.92
CA VAL A 63 -3.72 2.49 10.52
C VAL A 63 -3.48 1.86 9.15
N PRO A 64 -3.47 2.63 8.05
CA PRO A 64 -2.94 2.16 6.78
C PRO A 64 -1.41 2.09 6.82
N ASP A 65 -0.83 1.28 5.95
CA ASP A 65 0.63 1.15 5.86
C ASP A 65 1.30 2.47 5.42
N VAL A 66 0.69 3.19 4.47
CA VAL A 66 1.06 4.57 4.12
C VAL A 66 -0.21 5.40 3.91
N LEU A 67 -0.24 6.62 4.44
CA LEU A 67 -1.27 7.61 4.14
C LEU A 67 -0.67 8.92 3.62
N LEU A 68 -1.47 9.65 2.84
CA LEU A 68 -1.11 10.95 2.26
C LEU A 68 -2.09 11.99 2.81
N ARG A 69 -1.59 12.83 3.72
CA ARG A 69 -2.39 13.84 4.43
C ARG A 69 -2.19 15.22 3.84
N ASP A 70 -3.26 15.99 3.69
CA ASP A 70 -3.17 17.42 3.39
C ASP A 70 -2.91 18.17 4.71
N PRO A 71 -1.75 18.84 4.88
CA PRO A 71 -1.43 19.55 6.11
C PRO A 71 -2.27 20.81 6.31
N GLU A 72 -2.95 21.33 5.28
CA GLU A 72 -3.78 22.54 5.39
C GLU A 72 -5.20 22.22 5.85
N THR A 73 -5.76 21.09 5.43
CA THR A 73 -7.14 20.68 5.75
C THR A 73 -7.23 19.56 6.78
N ASP A 74 -6.10 18.94 7.11
CA ASP A 74 -6.00 17.79 8.01
C ASP A 74 -6.70 16.51 7.47
N GLU A 75 -7.04 16.49 6.18
CA GLU A 75 -7.71 15.37 5.53
C GLU A 75 -6.71 14.34 4.99
N THR A 76 -7.03 13.06 5.10
CA THR A 76 -6.28 11.98 4.45
C THR A 76 -6.92 11.67 3.10
N LEU A 77 -6.27 12.05 2.00
CA LEU A 77 -6.87 11.90 0.66
C LEU A 77 -6.51 10.60 -0.05
N VAL A 78 -5.34 10.02 0.27
CA VAL A 78 -4.88 8.74 -0.32
C VAL A 78 -4.37 7.81 0.78
N ILE A 79 -4.74 6.53 0.70
CA ILE A 79 -4.19 5.46 1.54
C ILE A 79 -3.60 4.34 0.69
N ILE A 80 -2.59 3.65 1.20
CA ILE A 80 -1.94 2.52 0.56
C ILE A 80 -1.79 1.39 1.59
N GLU A 81 -2.24 0.20 1.23
CA GLU A 81 -2.03 -1.05 1.97
C GLU A 81 -1.06 -1.95 1.20
N ILE A 82 -0.16 -2.60 1.92
CA ILE A 82 0.86 -3.50 1.37
C ILE A 82 0.58 -4.89 1.93
N CYS A 83 0.43 -5.86 1.04
CA CYS A 83 -0.04 -7.18 1.42
C CYS A 83 0.74 -8.29 0.71
N LYS A 84 0.66 -9.49 1.29
CA LYS A 84 0.91 -10.74 0.57
C LYS A 84 -0.40 -11.25 -0.01
N THR A 85 -0.33 -12.24 -0.90
CA THR A 85 -1.50 -12.85 -1.56
C THR A 85 -2.64 -13.25 -0.61
N THR A 86 -2.33 -13.77 0.59
CA THR A 86 -3.38 -14.16 1.54
C THR A 86 -4.11 -12.98 2.21
N GLY A 87 -3.51 -11.78 2.23
CA GLY A 87 -4.07 -10.56 2.84
C GLY A 87 -4.86 -9.69 1.87
N GLN A 88 -4.58 -9.79 0.56
CA GLN A 88 -5.07 -8.87 -0.47
C GLN A 88 -6.59 -8.64 -0.45
N THR A 89 -7.40 -9.69 -0.29
CA THR A 89 -8.86 -9.54 -0.24
C THR A 89 -9.34 -8.81 1.01
N GLY A 90 -8.67 -8.99 2.14
CA GLY A 90 -8.98 -8.30 3.39
C GLY A 90 -8.65 -6.81 3.28
N ASP A 91 -7.46 -6.49 2.80
CA ASP A 91 -7.00 -5.11 2.64
C ASP A 91 -7.84 -4.35 1.59
N LEU A 92 -8.25 -5.02 0.51
CA LEU A 92 -9.14 -4.42 -0.47
C LEU A 92 -10.50 -4.04 0.12
N ARG A 93 -11.09 -4.92 0.94
CA ARG A 93 -12.35 -4.62 1.64
C ARG A 93 -12.19 -3.49 2.63
N LYS A 94 -11.09 -3.47 3.40
CA LYS A 94 -10.75 -2.38 4.32
C LYS A 94 -10.67 -1.05 3.59
N VAL A 95 -9.94 -0.99 2.47
CA VAL A 95 -9.80 0.20 1.64
C VAL A 95 -11.15 0.70 1.11
N ILE A 96 -11.95 -0.19 0.51
CA ILE A 96 -13.28 0.17 0.00
C ILE A 96 -14.16 0.72 1.12
N GLN A 97 -14.20 0.04 2.27
CA GLN A 97 -14.99 0.46 3.42
C GLN A 97 -14.57 1.84 3.93
N LEU A 98 -13.26 2.07 4.12
CA LEU A 98 -12.75 3.36 4.61
C LEU A 98 -13.10 4.54 3.69
N ILE A 99 -13.10 4.29 2.38
CA ILE A 99 -13.44 5.29 1.36
C ILE A 99 -14.95 5.54 1.34
N ASP A 100 -15.75 4.47 1.26
CA ASP A 100 -17.20 4.60 1.10
C ASP A 100 -17.91 5.09 2.37
N GLU A 101 -17.35 4.82 3.56
CA GLU A 101 -17.84 5.39 4.82
C GLU A 101 -17.69 6.93 4.84
N GLY A 102 -16.74 7.48 4.08
CA GLY A 102 -16.57 8.93 3.89
C GLY A 102 -16.14 9.70 5.13
N ILE A 103 -15.75 9.01 6.21
CA ILE A 103 -15.44 9.62 7.52
C ILE A 103 -14.13 10.41 7.48
N TYR A 104 -13.17 9.99 6.66
CA TYR A 104 -11.79 10.49 6.67
C TYR A 104 -11.41 11.34 5.45
N GLY A 105 -12.37 11.59 4.53
CA GLY A 105 -12.11 12.36 3.30
C GLY A 105 -11.29 11.63 2.23
N ILE A 106 -11.05 10.32 2.40
CA ILE A 106 -10.23 9.51 1.48
C ILE A 106 -10.89 9.45 0.11
N ARG A 107 -10.12 9.77 -0.93
CA ARG A 107 -10.58 9.80 -2.33
C ARG A 107 -10.06 8.63 -3.14
N GLU A 108 -8.84 8.17 -2.85
CA GLU A 108 -8.22 7.03 -3.52
C GLU A 108 -7.59 6.09 -2.49
N GLY A 109 -7.64 4.80 -2.79
CA GLY A 109 -7.03 3.78 -1.97
C GLY A 109 -6.37 2.73 -2.84
N PHE A 110 -5.20 2.27 -2.39
CA PHE A 110 -4.39 1.32 -3.13
C PHE A 110 -4.08 0.08 -2.30
N VAL A 111 -4.04 -1.07 -2.96
CA VAL A 111 -3.52 -2.32 -2.39
C VAL A 111 -2.41 -2.83 -3.28
N TYR A 112 -1.20 -2.89 -2.75
CA TYR A 112 -0.05 -3.48 -3.44
C TYR A 112 0.24 -4.87 -2.89
N ASN A 113 0.24 -5.88 -3.75
CA ASN A 113 0.65 -7.22 -3.37
C ASN A 113 2.13 -7.43 -3.70
N TYR A 114 3.00 -7.41 -2.68
CA TYR A 114 4.45 -7.50 -2.90
C TYR A 114 4.94 -8.89 -3.33
N LYS A 115 4.09 -9.92 -3.25
CA LYS A 115 4.41 -11.26 -3.78
C LYS A 115 4.07 -11.41 -5.26
N THR A 116 3.02 -10.73 -5.74
CA THR A 116 2.64 -10.76 -7.16
C THR A 116 3.07 -9.51 -7.93
N GLN A 117 3.54 -8.47 -7.23
CA GLN A 117 3.88 -7.16 -7.77
C GLN A 117 2.72 -6.45 -8.48
N HIS A 118 1.49 -6.72 -8.05
CA HIS A 118 0.28 -6.14 -8.65
C HIS A 118 -0.31 -5.05 -7.76
N TRP A 119 -0.81 -4.01 -8.41
CA TRP A 119 -1.55 -2.92 -7.80
C TRP A 119 -3.04 -3.05 -8.07
N LEU A 120 -3.84 -2.81 -7.04
CA LEU A 120 -5.27 -2.55 -7.15
C LEU A 120 -5.54 -1.15 -6.64
N ARG A 121 -6.43 -0.44 -7.34
CA ARG A 121 -6.91 0.89 -6.99
C ARG A 121 -8.41 0.88 -6.81
N TYR A 122 -8.87 1.58 -5.79
CA TYR A 122 -10.25 1.96 -5.58
C TYR A 122 -10.37 3.48 -5.47
N ARG A 123 -11.41 4.07 -6.05
CA ARG A 123 -11.72 5.49 -5.90
C ARG A 123 -13.12 5.68 -5.36
N LEU A 124 -13.31 6.78 -4.63
CA LEU A 124 -14.62 7.18 -4.16
C LEU A 124 -15.61 7.27 -5.32
N GLY A 125 -16.73 6.55 -5.21
CA GLY A 125 -17.78 6.53 -6.24
C GLY A 125 -17.63 5.47 -7.33
N ASP A 126 -16.57 4.64 -7.30
CA ASP A 126 -16.43 3.50 -8.23
C ASP A 126 -17.39 2.32 -7.88
N GLY A 127 -18.21 2.45 -6.83
CA GLY A 127 -19.28 1.50 -6.49
C GLY A 127 -18.76 0.12 -6.08
N GLY A 128 -17.63 0.09 -5.35
CA GLY A 128 -16.93 -1.13 -4.95
C GLY A 128 -16.13 -1.81 -6.07
N GLN A 129 -16.07 -1.25 -7.28
CA GLN A 129 -15.27 -1.81 -8.37
C GLN A 129 -13.83 -1.31 -8.29
N THR A 130 -12.89 -2.25 -8.32
CA THR A 130 -11.45 -1.96 -8.26
C THR A 130 -10.81 -2.15 -9.62
N THR A 131 -9.80 -1.34 -9.93
CA THR A 131 -9.04 -1.43 -11.18
C THR A 131 -7.59 -1.84 -10.91
N GLU A 132 -6.97 -2.58 -11.83
CA GLU A 132 -5.53 -2.83 -11.79
C GLU A 132 -4.76 -1.58 -12.23
N SER A 133 -4.35 -0.75 -11.27
CA SER A 133 -3.64 0.50 -11.53
C SER A 133 -2.84 0.95 -10.31
N SER A 134 -1.64 1.47 -10.56
CA SER A 134 -0.80 2.17 -9.59
C SER A 134 -0.87 3.69 -9.73
N PHE A 135 -1.62 4.20 -10.70
CA PHE A 135 -1.70 5.63 -10.97
C PHE A 135 -2.70 6.33 -10.03
N SER A 136 -2.22 7.33 -9.31
CA SER A 136 -3.04 8.21 -8.48
C SER A 136 -3.44 9.46 -9.26
N GLU A 137 -4.75 9.67 -9.40
CA GLU A 137 -5.30 10.89 -10.00
C GLU A 137 -5.19 12.07 -9.04
N VAL A 138 -5.27 11.82 -7.73
CA VAL A 138 -5.10 12.86 -6.69
C VAL A 138 -3.67 13.42 -6.71
N LEU A 139 -2.67 12.56 -6.86
CA LEU A 139 -1.27 12.96 -6.92
C LEU A 139 -0.78 13.28 -8.34
N ASN A 140 -1.54 12.88 -9.37
CA ASN A 140 -1.16 12.90 -10.78
C ASN A 140 0.22 12.25 -11.03
N LEU A 141 0.43 11.05 -10.47
CA LEU A 141 1.67 10.28 -10.61
C LEU A 141 1.43 8.77 -10.50
N ASP A 142 2.38 7.99 -11.03
CA ASP A 142 2.41 6.54 -10.88
C ASP A 142 3.16 6.15 -9.60
N LEU A 143 2.49 5.46 -8.66
CA LEU A 143 3.10 5.01 -7.41
C LEU A 143 4.14 3.90 -7.63
N ASN A 144 4.03 3.15 -8.72
CA ASN A 144 4.94 2.04 -9.02
C ASN A 144 6.36 2.49 -9.36
N GLN A 145 6.56 3.78 -9.68
CA GLN A 145 7.89 4.34 -9.98
C GLN A 145 8.85 4.34 -8.77
N PHE A 146 8.32 4.12 -7.56
CA PHE A 146 9.10 4.10 -6.31
C PHE A 146 9.48 2.69 -5.84
N LEU A 147 8.99 1.64 -6.51
CA LEU A 147 9.17 0.23 -6.10
C LEU A 147 10.30 -0.48 -6.84
#